data_AF-A0A835GRT5-F1
#
_entry.id   AF-A0A835GRT5-F1
#
_cell.length_a   1.000
_cell.length_b   1.000
_cell.length_c   1.000
_cell.angle_alpha   90.00
_cell.angle_beta   90.00
_cell.angle_gamma   90.00
#
_symmetry.space_group_name_H-M   'P 1'
#
loop_
_entity.id
_entity.type
_entity.pdbx_description
1 polymer ?
#
loop_
_entity_poly.entity_id
_entity_poly.type
_entity_poly.pdbx_seq_one_letter_code
_entity_poly.pdbx_strand_id
1 'polypeptide(L)'
;MIDVMAAKYIILLSACFVLALTEDSGLQTVNGRIKITVGTTAGCSDTVSFINNQLIPTVEAYGDFLDIEFVPWGKTSWVDNEISCQFGVPDCWANRLHRCVLDKLKNNQAAQLHYMACEFSSPRPSYLRGTYLCVQAVGLNLLDVDYCVANPKDNLDREAAAAALEPIAATNFIPYVIFNDKFNMELHQNGYRRLASLVCFALAEDPSTGFKTDAMVVKYIILFSACFMLTLSENSGLQTVNGRIKVTVGTSAGTSDIRSFINNQLMPAVEVYGQFLDIEFVPWGRTTWANNVIECDHGVADCWANRLHRCVLDKLKGNQAAQLHYMSCEFSHPYPSFGQGSYLCVQAVGLNLLDVDYCVANPGDDLDRAAYTAASEPMKQLQFIPYIVFNDQINVELHEQGLIRLPNLICSALSEDSTTGVTSCYI
;
A
#
# COMPACT_ATOMS: atom_id res chain seq x y z
N MET A 1 27.27 -46.45 -39.71
CA MET A 1 26.06 -45.61 -39.59
C MET A 1 25.98 -45.21 -38.13
N ILE A 2 26.30 -43.96 -37.82
CA ILE A 2 26.27 -43.42 -36.46
C ILE A 2 24.80 -43.28 -36.08
N ASP A 3 24.45 -43.83 -34.93
CA ASP A 3 23.09 -44.03 -34.46
C ASP A 3 22.43 -42.68 -34.14
N VAL A 4 21.49 -42.28 -35.00
CA VAL A 4 20.83 -40.95 -35.00
C VAL A 4 20.00 -40.72 -33.73
N MET A 5 19.72 -41.79 -32.96
CA MET A 5 18.99 -41.73 -31.69
C MET A 5 19.88 -41.24 -30.53
N ALA A 6 21.16 -41.62 -30.48
CA ALA A 6 22.06 -41.23 -29.39
C ALA A 6 22.39 -39.72 -29.42
N ALA A 7 22.44 -39.11 -30.61
CA ALA A 7 22.69 -37.68 -30.78
C ALA A 7 21.52 -36.80 -30.28
N LYS A 8 20.26 -37.27 -30.37
CA LYS A 8 19.09 -36.51 -29.87
C LYS A 8 19.04 -36.44 -28.35
N TYR A 9 19.40 -37.53 -27.65
CA TYR A 9 19.40 -37.54 -26.18
C TYR A 9 20.51 -36.70 -25.57
N ILE A 10 21.67 -36.62 -26.22
CA ILE A 10 22.80 -35.79 -25.76
C ILE A 10 22.50 -34.29 -25.94
N ILE A 11 21.80 -33.91 -27.03
CA ILE A 11 21.40 -32.51 -27.27
C ILE A 11 20.29 -32.09 -26.29
N LEU A 12 19.31 -32.95 -25.97
CA LEU A 12 18.27 -32.66 -24.97
C LEU A 12 18.82 -32.55 -23.54
N LEU A 13 19.80 -33.39 -23.17
CA LEU A 13 20.47 -33.29 -21.85
C LEU A 13 21.32 -32.02 -21.73
N SER A 14 21.93 -31.55 -22.83
CA SER A 14 22.66 -30.28 -22.84
C SER A 14 21.74 -29.05 -22.80
N ALA A 15 20.52 -29.13 -23.36
CA ALA A 15 19.53 -28.05 -23.29
C ALA A 15 18.87 -27.93 -21.91
N CYS A 16 18.67 -29.05 -21.19
CA CYS A 16 18.20 -29.01 -19.80
C CYS A 16 19.27 -28.50 -18.81
N PHE A 17 20.56 -28.66 -19.11
CA PHE A 17 21.62 -28.17 -18.23
C PHE A 17 21.88 -26.65 -18.41
N VAL A 18 21.49 -26.07 -19.55
CA VAL A 18 21.60 -24.62 -19.79
C VAL A 18 20.38 -23.85 -19.28
N LEU A 19 19.21 -24.49 -19.12
CA LEU A 19 18.05 -23.90 -18.46
C LEU A 19 18.09 -23.98 -16.92
N ALA A 20 19.06 -24.69 -16.35
CA ALA A 20 19.27 -24.77 -14.90
C ALA A 20 20.18 -23.65 -14.35
N LEU A 21 20.51 -22.63 -15.16
CA LEU A 21 21.27 -21.45 -14.73
C LEU A 21 20.43 -20.17 -14.68
N THR A 22 19.09 -20.27 -14.65
CA THR A 22 18.29 -19.16 -14.15
C THR A 22 18.43 -19.15 -12.63
N GLU A 23 19.27 -18.25 -12.10
CA GLU A 23 19.28 -17.92 -10.68
C GLU A 23 17.83 -17.69 -10.22
N ASP A 24 17.39 -18.51 -9.27
CA ASP A 24 16.07 -18.43 -8.66
C ASP A 24 15.93 -17.04 -8.01
N SER A 25 14.97 -16.24 -8.47
CA SER A 25 14.74 -14.86 -7.98
C SER A 25 14.07 -14.81 -6.60
N GLY A 26 13.94 -15.96 -5.93
CA GLY A 26 13.41 -16.09 -4.57
C GLY A 26 14.32 -15.51 -3.49
N LEU A 27 13.71 -15.08 -2.38
CA LEU A 27 14.45 -14.66 -1.18
C LEU A 27 15.09 -15.90 -0.55
N GLN A 28 16.40 -15.86 -0.34
CA GLN A 28 17.14 -16.93 0.32
C GLN A 28 17.66 -16.48 1.68
N THR A 29 17.89 -17.43 2.57
CA THR A 29 18.64 -17.20 3.81
C THR A 29 20.15 -17.12 3.52
N VAL A 30 20.88 -16.43 4.38
CA VAL A 30 22.34 -16.42 4.44
C VAL A 30 22.74 -16.89 5.83
N ASN A 31 23.33 -18.09 5.91
CA ASN A 31 23.67 -18.74 7.18
C ASN A 31 22.46 -18.88 8.14
N GLY A 32 21.31 -19.27 7.60
CA GLY A 32 20.08 -19.46 8.37
C GLY A 32 19.40 -18.17 8.84
N ARG A 33 19.83 -17.00 8.35
CA ARG A 33 19.25 -15.70 8.67
C ARG A 33 18.91 -14.88 7.43
N ILE A 34 18.05 -13.89 7.58
CA ILE A 34 17.71 -12.92 6.54
C ILE A 34 17.98 -11.52 7.10
N LYS A 35 18.85 -10.78 6.41
CA LYS A 35 19.04 -9.36 6.71
C LYS A 35 17.99 -8.54 5.97
N ILE A 36 17.25 -7.70 6.68
CA ILE A 36 16.23 -6.81 6.14
C ILE A 36 16.65 -5.38 6.45
N THR A 37 16.96 -4.61 5.41
CA THR A 37 17.25 -3.18 5.52
C THR A 37 16.03 -2.38 5.07
N VAL A 38 15.56 -1.48 5.94
CA VAL A 38 14.35 -0.68 5.71
C VAL A 38 14.71 0.80 5.62
N GLY A 39 14.48 1.39 4.46
CA GLY A 39 14.59 2.84 4.26
C GLY A 39 13.37 3.56 4.79
N THR A 40 13.56 4.54 5.68
CA THR A 40 12.47 5.25 6.35
C THR A 40 12.53 6.76 6.15
N THR A 41 11.36 7.40 6.25
CA THR A 41 11.20 8.87 6.40
C THR A 41 10.22 9.13 7.53
N ALA A 42 10.60 9.90 8.54
CA ALA A 42 9.78 10.15 9.73
C ALA A 42 8.39 10.75 9.41
N GLY A 43 8.31 11.61 8.39
CA GLY A 43 7.05 12.22 7.96
C GLY A 43 6.10 11.33 7.14
N CYS A 44 6.59 10.21 6.61
CA CYS A 44 5.87 9.39 5.63
C CYS A 44 4.86 8.44 6.27
N SER A 45 3.59 8.53 5.85
CA SER A 45 2.51 7.64 6.31
C SER A 45 2.69 6.19 5.86
N ASP A 46 3.25 5.94 4.67
CA ASP A 46 3.51 4.58 4.20
C ASP A 46 4.57 3.89 5.07
N THR A 47 5.53 4.65 5.59
CA THR A 47 6.53 4.12 6.54
C THR A 47 5.88 3.75 7.88
N VAL A 48 4.94 4.58 8.36
CA VAL A 48 4.12 4.24 9.54
C VAL A 48 3.36 2.94 9.31
N SER A 49 2.66 2.82 8.19
CA SER A 49 1.89 1.61 7.85
C SER A 49 2.78 0.37 7.78
N PHE A 50 3.88 0.44 7.03
CA PHE A 50 4.80 -0.68 6.87
C PHE A 50 5.41 -1.15 8.20
N ILE A 51 5.87 -0.22 9.05
CA ILE A 51 6.49 -0.60 10.33
C ILE A 51 5.47 -1.32 11.22
N ASN A 52 4.26 -0.79 11.35
CA ASN A 52 3.24 -1.34 12.25
C ASN A 52 2.57 -2.60 11.71
N ASN A 53 2.32 -2.69 10.39
CA ASN A 53 1.51 -3.75 9.79
C ASN A 53 2.33 -4.86 9.12
N GLN A 54 3.58 -4.60 8.74
CA GLN A 54 4.45 -5.58 8.07
C GLN A 54 5.66 -5.94 8.93
N LEU A 55 6.47 -4.96 9.33
CA LEU A 55 7.75 -5.22 9.96
C LEU A 55 7.62 -5.78 11.39
N ILE A 56 6.89 -5.09 12.27
CA ILE A 56 6.75 -5.52 13.67
C ILE A 56 6.14 -6.93 13.76
N PRO A 57 5.00 -7.25 13.10
CA PRO A 57 4.46 -8.61 13.15
C PRO A 57 5.41 -9.68 12.60
N THR A 58 6.18 -9.35 11.56
CA THR A 58 7.18 -10.28 11.00
C THR A 58 8.29 -10.55 12.00
N VAL A 59 8.79 -9.52 12.69
CA VAL A 59 9.82 -9.66 13.72
C VAL A 59 9.30 -10.41 14.94
N GLU A 60 8.06 -10.21 15.34
CA GLU A 60 7.44 -11.00 16.41
C GLU A 60 7.34 -12.48 16.05
N ALA A 61 7.03 -12.80 14.78
CA ALA A 61 6.90 -14.17 14.31
C ALA A 61 8.25 -14.87 14.05
N TYR A 62 9.24 -14.15 13.52
CA TYR A 62 10.46 -14.74 12.96
C TYR A 62 11.77 -14.09 13.44
N GLY A 63 11.73 -13.25 14.48
CA GLY A 63 12.85 -12.40 14.89
C GLY A 63 14.17 -13.13 15.16
N ASP A 64 14.13 -14.39 15.59
CA ASP A 64 15.32 -15.22 15.79
C ASP A 64 16.12 -15.48 14.50
N PHE A 65 15.49 -15.34 13.34
CA PHE A 65 16.07 -15.53 12.02
C PHE A 65 16.36 -14.22 11.28
N LEU A 66 16.10 -13.06 11.90
CA LEU A 66 16.14 -11.77 11.22
C LEU A 66 17.21 -10.83 11.78
N ASP A 67 17.95 -10.21 10.88
CA ASP A 67 18.83 -9.07 11.16
C ASP A 67 18.19 -7.81 10.56
N ILE A 68 17.76 -6.86 11.40
CA ILE A 68 17.01 -5.68 10.96
C ILE A 68 17.91 -4.44 10.99
N GLU A 69 17.98 -3.75 9.87
CA GLU A 69 18.68 -2.47 9.73
C GLU A 69 17.70 -1.38 9.29
N PHE A 70 17.82 -0.19 9.84
CA PHE A 70 17.03 0.98 9.46
C PHE A 70 17.92 2.04 8.83
N VAL A 71 17.44 2.64 7.74
CA VAL A 71 18.08 3.77 7.07
C VAL A 71 17.11 4.97 7.06
N PRO A 72 17.08 5.78 8.13
CA PRO A 72 16.29 7.00 8.15
C PRO A 72 16.99 8.03 7.27
N TRP A 73 16.53 8.19 6.04
CA TRP A 73 17.04 9.19 5.09
C TRP A 73 15.91 9.67 4.20
N GLY A 74 15.16 8.74 3.62
CA GLY A 74 14.04 9.09 2.78
C GLY A 74 14.44 9.61 1.40
N LYS A 75 13.66 10.58 0.92
CA LYS A 75 13.95 11.34 -0.31
C LYS A 75 14.65 12.67 0.01
N THR A 76 15.59 12.62 0.95
CA THR A 76 16.35 13.78 1.39
C THR A 76 17.45 14.12 0.38
N SER A 77 17.66 15.41 0.13
CA SER A 77 18.63 15.94 -0.83
C SER A 77 19.51 17.02 -0.21
N TRP A 78 20.66 17.30 -0.84
CA TRP A 78 21.55 18.39 -0.44
C TRP A 78 21.29 19.61 -1.34
N VAL A 79 20.92 20.74 -0.75
CA VAL A 79 20.71 22.02 -1.43
C VAL A 79 21.66 23.03 -0.77
N ASP A 80 22.59 23.60 -1.54
CA ASP A 80 23.58 24.57 -1.04
C ASP A 80 24.38 24.10 0.20
N ASN A 81 24.72 22.81 0.25
CA ASN A 81 25.34 22.12 1.39
C ASN A 81 24.47 21.99 2.66
N GLU A 82 23.18 22.29 2.56
CA GLU A 82 22.19 22.04 3.62
C GLU A 82 21.29 20.86 3.26
N ILE A 83 20.83 20.14 4.28
CA ILE A 83 19.92 19.01 4.12
C ILE A 83 18.49 19.52 3.90
N SER A 84 17.86 19.08 2.82
CA SER A 84 16.46 19.35 2.51
C SER A 84 15.65 18.06 2.46
N CYS A 85 14.63 17.95 3.33
CA CYS A 85 13.78 16.76 3.48
C CYS A 85 12.39 16.98 2.90
N GLN A 86 11.75 15.89 2.48
CA GLN A 86 10.46 15.89 1.79
C GLN A 86 9.34 16.56 2.60
N PHE A 87 9.32 16.36 3.93
CA PHE A 87 8.29 16.92 4.81
C PHE A 87 8.83 18.08 5.69
N GLY A 88 9.83 18.79 5.18
CA GLY A 88 10.38 20.00 5.80
C GLY A 88 11.25 19.76 7.03
N VAL A 89 11.44 20.81 7.82
CA VAL A 89 12.39 20.84 8.94
C VAL A 89 12.10 19.79 10.03
N PRO A 90 10.84 19.54 10.46
CA PRO A 90 10.56 18.50 11.46
C PRO A 90 10.98 17.11 11.01
N ASP A 91 10.85 16.81 9.72
CA ASP A 91 11.28 15.54 9.13
C ASP A 91 12.81 15.41 9.13
N CYS A 92 13.53 16.47 8.74
CA CYS A 92 15.00 16.48 8.83
C CYS A 92 15.50 16.25 10.25
N TRP A 93 14.91 16.96 11.22
CA TRP A 93 15.27 16.83 12.63
C TRP A 93 14.98 15.42 13.16
N ALA A 94 13.79 14.88 12.87
CA ALA A 94 13.41 13.54 13.29
C ALA A 94 14.28 12.45 12.64
N ASN A 95 14.52 12.52 11.34
CA ASN A 95 15.40 11.56 10.65
C ASN A 95 16.83 11.62 11.23
N ARG A 96 17.34 12.81 11.56
CA ARG A 96 18.64 12.98 12.24
C ARG A 96 18.63 12.37 13.64
N LEU A 97 17.58 12.60 14.42
CA LEU A 97 17.39 11.99 15.73
C LEU A 97 17.39 10.46 15.63
N HIS A 98 16.66 9.90 14.65
CA HIS A 98 16.59 8.45 14.44
C HIS A 98 17.98 7.88 14.17
N ARG A 99 18.77 8.48 13.27
CA ARG A 99 20.15 8.06 12.98
C ARG A 99 21.04 8.10 14.22
N CYS A 100 20.97 9.17 15.01
CA CYS A 100 21.73 9.32 16.25
C CYS A 100 21.39 8.25 17.30
N VAL A 101 20.11 7.91 17.45
CA VAL A 101 19.66 6.89 18.39
C VAL A 101 20.06 5.50 17.90
N LEU A 102 19.88 5.22 16.61
CA LEU A 102 20.26 3.94 16.01
C LEU A 102 21.76 3.66 16.13
N ASP A 103 22.65 4.66 15.94
CA ASP A 103 24.10 4.48 16.15
C ASP A 103 24.44 4.14 17.61
N LYS A 104 23.82 4.82 18.58
CA LYS A 104 24.01 4.52 20.01
C LYS A 104 23.49 3.13 20.39
N LEU A 105 22.52 2.61 19.65
CA LEU A 105 21.91 1.29 19.87
C LEU A 105 22.45 0.21 18.92
N LYS A 106 23.52 0.45 18.15
CA LYS A 106 24.00 -0.44 17.07
C LYS A 106 24.30 -1.90 17.46
N ASN A 107 24.48 -2.17 18.75
CA ASN A 107 24.70 -3.52 19.27
C ASN A 107 23.46 -4.09 19.98
N ASN A 108 22.28 -3.48 19.81
CA ASN A 108 21.04 -3.85 20.48
C ASN A 108 19.84 -3.69 19.54
N GLN A 109 19.66 -4.66 18.64
CA GLN A 109 18.56 -4.70 17.67
C GLN A 109 17.17 -4.59 18.32
N ALA A 110 16.96 -5.25 19.47
CA ALA A 110 15.69 -5.17 20.18
C ALA A 110 15.36 -3.74 20.64
N ALA A 111 16.36 -2.99 21.14
CA ALA A 111 16.18 -1.59 21.49
C ALA A 111 16.00 -0.69 20.24
N GLN A 112 16.69 -0.97 19.14
CA GLN A 112 16.47 -0.25 17.87
C GLN A 112 15.04 -0.44 17.35
N LEU A 113 14.53 -1.68 17.37
CA LEU A 113 13.15 -1.99 16.99
C LEU A 113 12.13 -1.31 17.90
N HIS A 114 12.32 -1.37 19.22
CA HIS A 114 11.44 -0.69 20.16
C HIS A 114 11.44 0.83 19.94
N TYR A 115 12.62 1.42 19.71
CA TYR A 115 12.75 2.83 19.38
C TYR A 115 11.99 3.20 18.10
N MET A 116 12.22 2.48 16.99
CA MET A 116 11.56 2.77 15.71
C MET A 116 10.05 2.51 15.77
N ALA A 117 9.59 1.45 16.44
CA ALA A 117 8.18 1.21 16.69
C ALA A 117 7.52 2.38 17.44
N CYS A 118 8.20 2.92 18.46
CA CYS A 118 7.73 4.08 19.20
C CYS A 118 7.66 5.33 18.30
N GLU A 119 8.68 5.60 17.48
CA GLU A 119 8.73 6.80 16.62
C GLU A 119 7.66 6.78 15.51
N PHE A 120 7.29 5.59 15.05
CA PHE A 120 6.23 5.37 14.06
C PHE A 120 4.89 4.96 14.68
N SER A 121 4.73 5.08 16.01
CA SER A 121 3.43 4.96 16.67
C SER A 121 2.68 6.30 16.62
N SER A 122 1.35 6.30 16.72
CA SER A 122 0.60 7.54 16.93
C SER A 122 0.90 8.06 18.35
N PRO A 123 1.37 9.31 18.52
CA PRO A 123 1.20 10.47 17.65
C PRO A 123 2.50 10.93 16.96
N ARG A 124 3.44 10.04 16.64
CA ARG A 124 4.77 10.28 16.04
C ARG A 124 5.62 11.25 16.86
N PRO A 125 6.18 10.78 17.99
CA PRO A 125 6.76 11.63 19.04
C PRO A 125 7.87 12.58 18.59
N SER A 126 8.79 12.16 17.72
CA SER A 126 9.81 13.06 17.17
C SER A 126 9.25 13.97 16.07
N TYR A 127 8.63 13.40 15.04
CA TYR A 127 8.21 14.16 13.85
C TYR A 127 7.09 15.18 14.11
N LEU A 128 5.99 14.78 14.75
CA LEU A 128 4.84 15.67 14.96
C LEU A 128 4.94 16.50 16.24
N ARG A 129 5.68 16.02 17.25
CA ARG A 129 5.76 16.67 18.57
C ARG A 129 7.13 17.25 18.92
N GLY A 130 8.18 16.94 18.16
CA GLY A 130 9.53 17.42 18.45
C GLY A 130 10.09 16.93 19.79
N THR A 131 9.69 15.73 20.24
CA THR A 131 10.04 15.22 21.58
C THR A 131 11.04 14.08 21.52
N TYR A 132 11.74 13.87 22.65
CA TYR A 132 12.67 12.76 22.87
C TYR A 132 12.02 11.58 23.61
N LEU A 133 10.69 11.44 23.57
CA LEU A 133 9.95 10.47 24.38
C LEU A 133 10.41 9.03 24.10
N CYS A 134 10.60 8.66 22.83
CA CYS A 134 11.08 7.32 22.47
C CYS A 134 12.54 7.08 22.88
N VAL A 135 13.35 8.14 22.93
CA VAL A 135 14.74 8.07 23.42
C VAL A 135 14.77 7.75 24.92
N GLN A 136 13.86 8.36 25.69
CA GLN A 136 13.70 8.04 27.12
C GLN A 136 13.21 6.61 27.31
N ALA A 137 12.28 6.14 26.47
CA ALA A 137 11.71 4.80 26.56
C ALA A 137 12.75 3.69 26.36
N VAL A 138 13.81 3.95 25.58
CA VAL A 138 14.94 3.02 25.39
C VAL A 138 16.12 3.30 26.31
N GLY A 139 15.96 4.19 27.31
CA GLY A 139 16.92 4.41 28.39
C GLY A 139 18.22 5.12 27.99
N LEU A 140 18.23 5.82 26.85
CA LEU A 140 19.41 6.59 26.42
C LEU A 140 19.51 7.93 27.16
N ASN A 141 20.75 8.39 27.35
CA ASN A 141 21.03 9.72 27.88
C ASN A 141 20.62 10.79 26.85
N LEU A 142 19.68 11.65 27.22
CA LEU A 142 19.16 12.68 26.33
C LEU A 142 20.20 13.72 25.91
N LEU A 143 21.14 14.09 26.78
CA LEU A 143 22.19 15.06 26.45
C LEU A 143 23.12 14.51 25.38
N ASP A 144 23.46 13.22 25.46
CA ASP A 144 24.33 12.58 24.48
C ASP A 144 23.67 12.44 23.11
N VAL A 145 22.34 12.25 23.08
CA VAL A 145 21.56 12.17 21.84
C VAL A 145 21.35 13.56 21.24
N ASP A 146 20.96 14.53 22.06
CA ASP A 146 20.77 15.93 21.62
C ASP A 146 22.08 16.52 21.08
N TYR A 147 23.21 16.23 21.74
CA TYR A 147 24.53 16.60 21.23
C TYR A 147 24.81 16.01 19.84
N CYS A 148 24.45 14.74 19.60
CA CYS A 148 24.57 14.13 18.27
C CYS A 148 23.68 14.84 17.23
N VAL A 149 22.43 15.14 17.57
CA VAL A 149 21.50 15.83 16.67
C VAL A 149 22.01 17.22 16.29
N ALA A 150 22.50 17.98 17.29
CA ALA A 150 23.00 19.34 17.11
C ALA A 150 24.39 19.41 16.42
N ASN A 151 25.15 18.32 16.38
CA ASN A 151 26.51 18.30 15.84
C ASN A 151 26.65 17.29 14.68
N PRO A 152 26.14 17.59 13.48
CA PRO A 152 26.17 16.70 12.30
C PRO A 152 27.55 16.58 11.63
N LYS A 153 28.63 16.67 12.42
CA LYS A 153 30.01 16.52 11.93
C LYS A 153 30.45 15.06 11.82
N ASP A 154 29.59 14.13 12.23
CA ASP A 154 29.80 12.70 12.04
C ASP A 154 29.48 12.26 10.59
N ASN A 155 29.52 10.95 10.36
CA ASN A 155 29.28 10.37 9.05
C ASN A 155 27.83 9.90 8.85
N LEU A 156 26.95 9.99 9.86
CA LEU A 156 25.66 9.31 9.84
C LEU A 156 24.78 9.78 8.67
N ASP A 157 24.79 11.08 8.37
CA ASP A 157 24.01 11.63 7.26
C ASP A 157 24.57 11.19 5.90
N ARG A 158 25.89 11.10 5.77
CA ARG A 158 26.55 10.64 4.53
C ARG A 158 26.36 9.15 4.31
N GLU A 159 26.44 8.35 5.36
CA GLU A 159 26.22 6.91 5.33
C GLU A 159 24.77 6.59 4.98
N ALA A 160 23.81 7.27 5.61
CA ALA A 160 22.40 7.09 5.29
C ALA A 160 22.05 7.55 3.87
N ALA A 161 22.64 8.66 3.39
CA ALA A 161 22.47 9.11 2.01
C ALA A 161 23.02 8.10 1.00
N ALA A 162 24.19 7.53 1.27
CA ALA A 162 24.80 6.52 0.40
C ALA A 162 23.96 5.24 0.35
N ALA A 163 23.47 4.77 1.50
CA ALA A 163 22.62 3.59 1.58
C ALA A 163 21.26 3.77 0.89
N ALA A 164 20.75 4.99 0.81
CA ALA A 164 19.49 5.31 0.14
C ALA A 164 19.60 5.49 -1.38
N LEU A 165 20.80 5.67 -1.92
CA LEU A 165 21.01 6.11 -3.31
C LEU A 165 20.40 5.14 -4.34
N GLU A 166 20.79 3.87 -4.30
CA GLU A 166 20.30 2.84 -5.21
C GLU A 166 18.79 2.58 -5.07
N PRO A 167 18.24 2.27 -3.89
CA PRO A 167 16.83 1.95 -3.76
C PRO A 167 15.93 3.14 -4.12
N ILE A 168 16.27 4.37 -3.71
CA ILE A 168 15.48 5.56 -4.07
C ILE A 168 15.51 5.83 -5.57
N ALA A 169 16.67 5.66 -6.22
CA ALA A 169 16.76 5.81 -7.68
C ALA A 169 15.89 4.78 -8.41
N ALA A 170 15.81 3.55 -7.90
CA ALA A 170 15.06 2.47 -8.52
C ALA A 170 13.55 2.55 -8.24
N THR A 171 13.14 2.86 -7.01
CA THR A 171 11.72 2.81 -6.60
C THR A 171 11.04 4.17 -6.67
N ASN A 172 11.79 5.25 -6.49
CA ASN A 172 11.26 6.58 -6.15
C ASN A 172 10.14 6.48 -5.08
N PHE A 173 10.33 5.63 -4.06
CA PHE A 173 9.31 5.33 -3.06
C PHE A 173 9.96 5.06 -1.69
N ILE A 174 9.23 5.39 -0.62
CA ILE A 174 9.59 5.13 0.78
C ILE A 174 8.33 4.59 1.47
N PRO A 175 8.42 3.52 2.28
CA PRO A 175 9.65 2.81 2.63
C PRO A 175 10.14 1.89 1.51
N TYR A 176 11.46 1.74 1.43
CA TYR A 176 12.07 0.67 0.63
C TYR A 176 12.53 -0.46 1.54
N VAL A 177 12.62 -1.66 0.96
CA VAL A 177 13.02 -2.89 1.67
C VAL A 177 14.08 -3.59 0.83
N ILE A 178 15.23 -3.84 1.43
CA ILE A 178 16.37 -4.54 0.83
C ILE A 178 16.60 -5.81 1.63
N PHE A 179 16.91 -6.90 0.94
CA PHE A 179 17.21 -8.19 1.54
C PHE A 179 18.67 -8.58 1.31
N ASN A 180 19.35 -9.04 2.36
CA ASN A 180 20.73 -9.54 2.31
C ASN A 180 21.69 -8.60 1.55
N ASP A 181 21.61 -7.30 1.85
CA ASP A 181 22.45 -6.24 1.29
C ASP A 181 22.37 -6.06 -0.24
N LYS A 182 21.35 -6.64 -0.90
CA LYS A 182 21.14 -6.52 -2.34
C LYS A 182 19.76 -5.97 -2.65
N PHE A 183 19.72 -4.83 -3.33
CA PHE A 183 18.45 -4.32 -3.84
C PHE A 183 17.96 -5.19 -4.99
N ASN A 184 16.72 -5.66 -4.89
CA ASN A 184 16.02 -6.36 -5.94
C ASN A 184 14.58 -5.82 -5.97
N MET A 185 14.12 -5.37 -7.13
CA MET A 185 12.81 -4.71 -7.26
C MET A 185 11.64 -5.65 -6.92
N GLU A 186 11.70 -6.91 -7.34
CA GLU A 186 10.66 -7.89 -7.07
C GLU A 186 10.59 -8.22 -5.58
N LEU A 187 11.75 -8.51 -4.96
CA LEU A 187 11.82 -8.75 -3.52
C LEU A 187 11.39 -7.52 -2.73
N HIS A 188 11.76 -6.31 -3.15
CA HIS A 188 11.27 -5.08 -2.52
C HIS A 188 9.74 -5.00 -2.56
N GLN A 189 9.11 -5.21 -3.72
CA GLN A 189 7.65 -5.14 -3.87
C GLN A 189 6.95 -6.24 -3.03
N ASN A 190 7.51 -7.45 -3.03
CA ASN A 190 6.98 -8.56 -2.24
C ASN A 190 7.17 -8.33 -0.74
N GLY A 191 8.33 -7.83 -0.33
CA GLY A 191 8.66 -7.49 1.05
C GLY A 191 7.80 -6.34 1.58
N TYR A 192 7.51 -5.33 0.75
CA TYR A 192 6.62 -4.25 1.14
C TYR A 192 5.16 -4.72 1.36
N ARG A 193 4.70 -5.72 0.59
CA ARG A 193 3.29 -6.16 0.58
C ARG A 193 2.98 -7.36 1.45
N ARG A 194 3.93 -8.28 1.63
CA ARG A 194 3.72 -9.60 2.25
C ARG A 194 4.98 -10.09 2.98
N LEU A 195 5.59 -9.24 3.79
CA LEU A 195 6.90 -9.49 4.40
C LEU A 195 6.94 -10.82 5.17
N ALA A 196 5.94 -11.05 6.04
CA ALA A 196 5.85 -12.25 6.87
C ALA A 196 5.81 -13.53 6.01
N SER A 197 4.98 -13.54 4.95
CA SER A 197 4.90 -14.69 4.05
C SER A 197 6.20 -14.91 3.30
N LEU A 198 6.83 -13.84 2.80
CA LEU A 198 8.10 -13.92 2.07
C LEU A 198 9.22 -14.51 2.95
N VAL A 199 9.32 -14.07 4.20
CA VAL A 199 10.26 -14.61 5.20
C VAL A 199 9.93 -16.08 5.50
N CYS A 200 8.66 -16.41 5.73
CA CYS A 200 8.23 -17.78 6.04
C CYS A 200 8.66 -18.77 4.96
N PHE A 201 8.45 -18.46 3.68
CA PHE A 201 8.86 -19.31 2.57
C PHE A 201 10.38 -19.47 2.50
N ALA A 202 11.14 -18.36 2.61
CA ALA A 202 12.59 -18.40 2.60
C ALA A 202 13.17 -19.27 3.75
N LEU A 203 12.57 -19.21 4.95
CA LEU A 203 12.98 -20.05 6.08
C LEU A 203 12.61 -21.52 5.88
N ALA A 204 11.43 -21.81 5.33
CA ALA A 204 10.96 -23.18 5.08
C ALA A 204 11.79 -23.91 4.01
N GLU A 205 12.35 -23.17 3.06
CA GLU A 205 13.20 -23.70 1.98
C GLU A 205 14.65 -23.95 2.41
N ASP A 206 15.10 -23.40 3.54
CA ASP A 206 16.44 -23.63 4.09
C ASP A 206 16.42 -24.63 5.26
N PRO A 207 16.85 -25.89 5.05
CA PRO A 207 16.88 -26.90 6.10
C PRO A 207 17.80 -26.55 7.27
N SER A 208 18.79 -25.67 7.07
CA SER A 208 19.76 -25.29 8.11
C SER A 208 19.15 -24.42 9.21
N THR A 209 18.04 -23.75 8.93
CA THR A 209 17.29 -22.97 9.92
C THR A 209 16.64 -23.86 10.99
N GLY A 210 16.42 -25.15 10.68
CA GLY A 210 15.60 -26.03 11.50
C GLY A 210 14.13 -25.57 11.61
N PHE A 211 13.74 -24.53 10.85
CA PHE A 211 12.39 -23.99 10.81
C PHE A 211 11.49 -25.05 10.16
N LYS A 212 10.73 -25.74 11.00
CA LYS A 212 9.65 -26.59 10.54
C LYS A 212 8.44 -25.69 10.47
N THR A 213 7.92 -25.47 9.28
CA THR A 213 6.51 -25.08 9.17
C THR A 213 5.74 -26.14 9.95
N ASP A 214 5.08 -25.77 11.05
CA ASP A 214 4.08 -26.66 11.67
C ASP A 214 3.26 -27.25 10.53
N ALA A 215 3.08 -28.57 10.52
CA ALA A 215 2.66 -29.41 9.39
C ALA A 215 1.36 -28.94 8.69
N MET A 216 1.45 -27.82 7.99
CA MET A 216 0.35 -27.06 7.43
C MET A 216 0.63 -26.68 5.98
N VAL A 217 1.84 -26.91 5.43
CA VAL A 217 2.14 -26.66 4.01
C VAL A 217 2.20 -27.97 3.20
N VAL A 218 2.79 -29.05 3.73
CA VAL A 218 2.85 -30.35 3.02
C VAL A 218 1.51 -31.09 2.99
N LYS A 219 0.58 -30.72 3.89
CA LYS A 219 -0.80 -31.21 3.84
C LYS A 219 -1.61 -30.60 2.69
N TYR A 220 -1.27 -29.43 2.16
CA TYR A 220 -2.06 -28.80 1.09
C TYR A 220 -1.96 -29.51 -0.26
N ILE A 221 -0.85 -30.19 -0.56
CA ILE A 221 -0.71 -30.91 -1.84
C ILE A 221 -1.50 -32.24 -1.82
N ILE A 222 -1.76 -32.82 -0.64
CA ILE A 222 -2.43 -34.13 -0.52
C ILE A 222 -3.86 -34.03 0.02
N LEU A 223 -4.23 -32.98 0.79
CA LEU A 223 -5.62 -32.72 1.21
C LEU A 223 -6.49 -32.03 0.16
N PHE A 224 -5.93 -31.52 -0.93
CA PHE A 224 -6.71 -30.92 -2.02
C PHE A 224 -7.69 -31.90 -2.70
N SER A 225 -7.49 -33.21 -2.55
CA SER A 225 -8.44 -34.23 -3.05
C SER A 225 -9.38 -34.83 -2.00
N ALA A 226 -9.17 -34.58 -0.70
CA ALA A 226 -9.92 -35.26 0.37
C ALA A 226 -10.67 -34.32 1.33
N CYS A 227 -10.38 -33.01 1.32
CA CYS A 227 -11.01 -32.03 2.20
C CYS A 227 -12.16 -31.24 1.55
N PHE A 228 -12.77 -31.75 0.48
CA PHE A 228 -13.93 -31.14 -0.17
C PHE A 228 -15.28 -31.45 0.53
N MET A 229 -15.28 -32.12 1.69
CA MET A 229 -16.54 -32.61 2.27
C MET A 229 -16.85 -32.17 3.71
N LEU A 230 -15.89 -31.78 4.55
CA LEU A 230 -16.21 -31.62 5.98
C LEU A 230 -15.33 -30.60 6.71
N THR A 231 -15.43 -29.31 6.36
CA THR A 231 -15.30 -28.19 7.32
C THR A 231 -16.01 -26.96 6.75
N LEU A 232 -17.21 -26.67 7.25
CA LEU A 232 -17.80 -25.34 7.14
C LEU A 232 -16.98 -24.41 8.05
N SER A 233 -16.05 -23.68 7.44
CA SER A 233 -15.29 -22.57 8.01
C SER A 233 -15.59 -21.37 7.12
N GLU A 234 -16.01 -20.27 7.72
CA GLU A 234 -16.47 -19.06 7.03
C GLU A 234 -15.48 -18.63 5.93
N ASN A 235 -16.00 -18.45 4.72
CA ASN A 235 -15.24 -18.06 3.53
C ASN A 235 -14.78 -16.61 3.73
N SER A 236 -13.51 -16.38 4.05
CA SER A 236 -12.94 -15.04 4.25
C SER A 236 -12.63 -14.29 2.95
N GLY A 237 -12.79 -14.94 1.79
CA GLY A 237 -12.60 -14.35 0.48
C GLY A 237 -13.78 -13.48 0.03
N LEU A 238 -13.55 -12.59 -0.94
CA LEU A 238 -14.62 -11.85 -1.60
C LEU A 238 -15.57 -12.85 -2.29
N GLN A 239 -16.87 -12.69 -2.06
CA GLN A 239 -17.90 -13.53 -2.67
C GLN A 239 -18.84 -12.67 -3.52
N THR A 240 -19.47 -13.30 -4.50
CA THR A 240 -20.58 -12.67 -5.23
C THR A 240 -21.85 -12.68 -4.38
N VAL A 241 -22.73 -11.71 -4.65
CA VAL A 241 -24.11 -11.68 -4.16
C VAL A 241 -25.01 -11.70 -5.38
N ASN A 242 -25.68 -12.83 -5.61
CA ASN A 242 -26.53 -13.06 -6.79
C ASN A 242 -25.78 -12.86 -8.12
N GLY A 243 -24.57 -13.42 -8.25
CA GLY A 243 -23.75 -13.31 -9.46
C GLY A 243 -23.13 -11.93 -9.69
N ARG A 244 -23.21 -11.02 -8.71
CA ARG A 244 -22.67 -9.65 -8.82
C ARG A 244 -21.85 -9.26 -7.60
N ILE A 245 -21.03 -8.23 -7.76
CA ILE A 245 -20.21 -7.65 -6.69
C ILE A 245 -20.46 -6.15 -6.66
N LYS A 246 -20.94 -5.64 -5.53
CA LYS A 246 -20.99 -4.20 -5.29
C LYS A 246 -19.61 -3.72 -4.83
N VAL A 247 -19.09 -2.69 -5.49
CA VAL A 247 -17.81 -2.05 -5.15
C VAL A 247 -18.07 -0.58 -4.85
N THR A 248 -18.02 -0.22 -3.56
CA THR A 248 -18.15 1.17 -3.11
C THR A 248 -16.78 1.79 -2.94
N VAL A 249 -16.51 2.89 -3.65
CA VAL A 249 -15.23 3.59 -3.69
C VAL A 249 -15.36 4.96 -3.05
N GLY A 250 -14.68 5.16 -1.92
CA GLY A 250 -14.55 6.46 -1.28
C GLY A 250 -13.51 7.33 -1.97
N THR A 251 -13.84 8.58 -2.28
CA THR A 251 -12.95 9.48 -3.04
C THR A 251 -12.81 10.85 -2.38
N SER A 252 -11.69 11.52 -2.65
CA SER A 252 -11.46 12.96 -2.45
C SER A 252 -10.85 13.50 -3.73
N ALA A 253 -11.39 14.61 -4.24
CA ALA A 253 -11.01 15.20 -5.51
C ALA A 253 -9.53 15.65 -5.54
N GLY A 254 -8.98 16.06 -4.38
CA GLY A 254 -7.59 16.51 -4.28
C GLY A 254 -6.54 15.41 -4.08
N THR A 255 -6.94 14.17 -3.80
CA THR A 255 -5.99 13.08 -3.52
C THR A 255 -5.43 12.48 -4.81
N SER A 256 -4.11 12.30 -4.89
CA SER A 256 -3.48 11.74 -6.09
C SER A 256 -3.64 10.21 -6.22
N ASP A 257 -3.80 9.49 -5.11
CA ASP A 257 -3.88 8.02 -5.09
C ASP A 257 -5.13 7.48 -5.79
N ILE A 258 -6.27 8.19 -5.69
CA ILE A 258 -7.52 7.80 -6.36
C ILE A 258 -7.38 7.83 -7.88
N ARG A 259 -6.57 8.73 -8.44
CA ARG A 259 -6.25 8.73 -9.87
C ARG A 259 -5.54 7.44 -10.28
N SER A 260 -4.56 6.98 -9.49
CA SER A 260 -3.86 5.72 -9.77
C SER A 260 -4.81 4.55 -9.67
N PHE A 261 -5.64 4.48 -8.62
CA PHE A 261 -6.62 3.43 -8.44
C PHE A 261 -7.63 3.36 -9.59
N ILE A 262 -8.23 4.48 -9.99
CA ILE A 262 -9.22 4.50 -11.08
C ILE A 262 -8.59 3.96 -12.37
N ASN A 263 -7.41 4.48 -12.74
CA ASN A 263 -6.80 4.14 -14.03
C ASN A 263 -6.20 2.74 -14.07
N ASN A 264 -5.60 2.29 -12.96
CA ASN A 264 -4.79 1.06 -12.95
C ASN A 264 -5.53 -0.14 -12.34
N GLN A 265 -6.61 0.06 -11.59
CA GLN A 265 -7.33 -1.01 -10.91
C GLN A 265 -8.80 -1.05 -11.31
N LEU A 266 -9.55 0.05 -11.13
CA LEU A 266 -10.99 0.07 -11.34
C LEU A 266 -11.38 -0.06 -12.81
N MET A 267 -10.83 0.80 -13.69
CA MET A 267 -11.19 0.78 -15.11
C MET A 267 -10.82 -0.55 -15.80
N PRO A 268 -9.63 -1.15 -15.57
CA PRO A 268 -9.33 -2.48 -16.08
C PRO A 268 -10.30 -3.56 -15.56
N ALA A 269 -10.67 -3.52 -14.28
CA ALA A 269 -11.64 -4.48 -13.73
C ALA A 269 -13.03 -4.31 -14.35
N VAL A 270 -13.46 -3.07 -14.59
CA VAL A 270 -14.74 -2.77 -15.24
C VAL A 270 -14.74 -3.18 -16.72
N GLU A 271 -13.64 -2.97 -17.42
CA GLU A 271 -13.50 -3.37 -18.83
C GLU A 271 -13.74 -4.87 -19.02
N VAL A 272 -13.19 -5.69 -18.12
CA VAL A 272 -13.29 -7.15 -18.21
C VAL A 272 -14.57 -7.69 -17.55
N TYR A 273 -14.93 -7.18 -16.37
CA TYR A 273 -15.95 -7.77 -15.51
C TYR A 273 -17.18 -6.87 -15.28
N GLY A 274 -17.29 -5.72 -15.94
CA GLY A 274 -18.29 -4.70 -15.65
C GLY A 274 -19.75 -5.19 -15.63
N GLN A 275 -20.08 -6.23 -16.40
CA GLN A 275 -21.42 -6.84 -16.37
C GLN A 275 -21.80 -7.50 -15.02
N PHE A 276 -20.81 -7.77 -14.17
CA PHE A 276 -20.97 -8.36 -12.85
C PHE A 276 -20.74 -7.34 -11.71
N LEU A 277 -20.43 -6.09 -12.03
CA LEU A 277 -20.05 -5.10 -11.03
C LEU A 277 -21.13 -4.05 -10.85
N ASP A 278 -21.35 -3.67 -9.59
CA ASP A 278 -22.15 -2.53 -9.19
C ASP A 278 -21.24 -1.51 -8.49
N ILE A 279 -20.73 -0.54 -9.25
CA ILE A 279 -19.82 0.50 -8.77
C ILE A 279 -20.60 1.66 -8.16
N GLU A 280 -20.27 2.02 -6.92
CA GLU A 280 -20.76 3.20 -6.21
C GLU A 280 -19.58 4.10 -5.86
N PHE A 281 -19.70 5.41 -6.10
CA PHE A 281 -18.71 6.39 -5.67
C PHE A 281 -19.24 7.22 -4.50
N VAL A 282 -18.40 7.44 -3.49
CA VAL A 282 -18.69 8.31 -2.35
C VAL A 282 -17.65 9.44 -2.32
N PRO A 283 -17.90 10.56 -3.01
CA PRO A 283 -17.02 11.73 -2.96
C PRO A 283 -17.27 12.47 -1.65
N TRP A 284 -16.39 12.26 -0.68
CA TRP A 284 -16.44 12.95 0.62
C TRP A 284 -15.06 13.37 1.09
N GLY A 285 -14.04 12.52 0.95
CA GLY A 285 -12.70 12.76 1.48
C GLY A 285 -12.61 12.65 3.01
N ARG A 286 -11.59 13.25 3.65
CA ARG A 286 -11.55 13.40 5.13
C ARG A 286 -12.17 14.73 5.55
N THR A 287 -13.33 15.02 4.97
CA THR A 287 -14.05 16.26 5.21
C THR A 287 -14.71 16.26 6.60
N THR A 288 -14.53 17.35 7.34
CA THR A 288 -15.11 17.55 8.67
C THR A 288 -16.20 18.63 8.63
N TRP A 289 -17.13 18.54 9.59
CA TRP A 289 -18.12 19.59 9.85
C TRP A 289 -17.66 20.41 11.06
N ALA A 290 -17.15 21.61 10.81
CA ALA A 290 -16.80 22.58 11.84
C ALA A 290 -17.82 23.73 11.81
N ASN A 291 -18.63 23.90 12.86
CA ASN A 291 -19.59 25.00 12.98
C ASN A 291 -20.56 25.15 11.78
N ASN A 292 -21.09 24.05 11.26
CA ASN A 292 -21.92 24.00 10.04
C ASN A 292 -21.19 24.42 8.74
N VAL A 293 -19.86 24.49 8.76
CA VAL A 293 -19.01 24.69 7.59
C VAL A 293 -18.29 23.37 7.29
N ILE A 294 -18.26 23.02 6.01
CA ILE A 294 -17.55 21.86 5.48
C ILE A 294 -16.08 22.25 5.27
N GLU A 295 -15.17 21.56 5.95
CA GLU A 295 -13.72 21.73 5.79
C GLU A 295 -13.14 20.48 5.13
N CYS A 296 -12.42 20.64 4.02
CA CYS A 296 -11.84 19.53 3.23
C CYS A 296 -10.32 19.56 3.25
N ASP A 297 -9.71 18.39 3.02
CA ASP A 297 -8.25 18.16 3.13
C ASP A 297 -7.41 19.10 2.25
N HIS A 298 -7.90 19.44 1.05
CA HIS A 298 -7.19 20.31 0.11
C HIS A 298 -7.91 21.66 -0.08
N GLY A 299 -8.61 22.12 0.96
CA GLY A 299 -9.25 23.42 1.00
C GLY A 299 -10.51 23.54 0.14
N VAL A 300 -10.86 24.79 -0.20
CA VAL A 300 -12.16 25.11 -0.81
C VAL A 300 -12.38 24.52 -2.20
N ALA A 301 -11.31 24.31 -2.96
CA ALA A 301 -11.37 23.69 -4.29
C ALA A 301 -11.77 22.21 -4.20
N ASP A 302 -11.24 21.49 -3.20
CA ASP A 302 -11.60 20.10 -2.91
C ASP A 302 -13.05 19.98 -2.46
N CYS A 303 -13.49 20.87 -1.56
CA CYS A 303 -14.90 20.90 -1.14
C CYS A 303 -15.85 21.14 -2.31
N TRP A 304 -15.53 22.11 -3.17
CA TRP A 304 -16.33 22.41 -4.35
C TRP A 304 -16.35 21.23 -5.32
N ALA A 305 -15.19 20.64 -5.63
CA ALA A 305 -15.09 19.50 -6.55
C ALA A 305 -15.81 18.26 -6.01
N ASN A 306 -15.64 17.91 -4.73
CA ASN A 306 -16.36 16.79 -4.12
C ASN A 306 -17.88 17.01 -4.19
N ARG A 307 -18.37 18.25 -3.99
CA ARG A 307 -19.79 18.57 -4.14
C ARG A 307 -20.26 18.45 -5.60
N LEU A 308 -19.47 18.95 -6.54
CA LEU A 308 -19.75 18.81 -7.97
C LEU A 308 -19.87 17.32 -8.34
N HIS A 309 -18.96 16.47 -7.86
CA HIS A 309 -19.01 15.03 -8.10
C HIS A 309 -20.30 14.41 -7.57
N ARG A 310 -20.72 14.75 -6.34
CA ARG A 310 -21.99 14.27 -5.77
C ARG A 310 -23.20 14.69 -6.62
N CYS A 311 -23.25 15.96 -7.02
CA CYS A 311 -24.33 16.49 -7.86
C CYS A 311 -24.43 15.80 -9.23
N VAL A 312 -23.28 15.54 -9.86
CA VAL A 312 -23.23 14.86 -11.16
C VAL A 312 -23.62 13.39 -11.02
N LEU A 313 -23.07 12.69 -10.02
CA LEU A 313 -23.39 11.29 -9.76
C LEU A 313 -24.87 11.08 -9.45
N ASP A 314 -25.51 12.01 -8.73
CA ASP A 314 -26.95 12.01 -8.47
C ASP A 314 -27.79 12.11 -9.76
N LYS A 315 -27.42 13.04 -10.66
CA LYS A 315 -28.10 13.18 -11.96
C LYS A 315 -27.85 12.01 -12.92
N LEU A 316 -26.75 11.28 -12.74
CA LEU A 316 -26.41 10.10 -13.53
C LEU A 316 -26.90 8.79 -12.91
N LYS A 317 -27.73 8.83 -11.86
CA LYS A 317 -28.32 7.62 -11.26
C LYS A 317 -28.97 6.72 -12.32
N GLY A 318 -28.61 5.45 -12.28
CA GLY A 318 -29.07 4.45 -13.26
C GLY A 318 -28.27 4.40 -14.56
N ASN A 319 -27.27 5.28 -14.75
CA ASN A 319 -26.36 5.26 -15.91
C ASN A 319 -24.91 5.07 -15.45
N GLN A 320 -24.55 3.85 -15.10
CA GLN A 320 -23.23 3.52 -14.56
C GLN A 320 -22.07 3.80 -15.53
N ALA A 321 -22.29 3.59 -16.83
CA ALA A 321 -21.28 3.92 -17.85
C ALA A 321 -20.96 5.42 -17.86
N ALA A 322 -21.97 6.29 -17.75
CA ALA A 322 -21.76 7.73 -17.64
C ALA A 322 -21.10 8.13 -16.31
N GLN A 323 -21.45 7.49 -15.19
CA GLN A 323 -20.80 7.72 -13.90
C GLN A 323 -19.30 7.38 -13.96
N LEU A 324 -18.94 6.25 -14.55
CA LEU A 324 -17.55 5.82 -14.72
C LEU A 324 -16.77 6.75 -15.66
N HIS A 325 -17.36 7.15 -16.79
CA HIS A 325 -16.75 8.14 -17.70
C HIS A 325 -16.49 9.46 -16.96
N TYR A 326 -17.50 9.98 -16.26
CA TYR A 326 -17.37 11.21 -15.49
C TYR A 326 -16.23 11.13 -14.46
N MET A 327 -16.21 10.09 -13.62
CA MET A 327 -15.19 9.94 -12.59
C MET A 327 -13.79 9.73 -13.17
N SER A 328 -13.64 8.94 -14.25
CA SER A 328 -12.35 8.78 -14.94
C SER A 328 -11.84 10.11 -15.51
N CYS A 329 -12.74 10.94 -16.06
CA CYS A 329 -12.41 12.28 -16.54
C CYS A 329 -11.97 13.19 -15.38
N GLU A 330 -12.69 13.21 -14.27
CA GLU A 330 -12.39 14.09 -13.12
C GLU A 330 -11.03 13.78 -12.47
N PHE A 331 -10.61 12.52 -12.53
CA PHE A 331 -9.30 12.08 -12.05
C PHE A 331 -8.25 11.95 -13.17
N SER A 332 -8.49 12.55 -14.34
CA SER A 332 -7.45 12.76 -15.36
C SER A 332 -6.61 13.99 -15.02
N HIS A 333 -5.36 14.07 -15.50
CA HIS A 333 -4.55 15.28 -15.29
C HIS A 333 -5.08 16.41 -16.20
N PRO A 334 -5.22 17.66 -15.73
CA PRO A 334 -4.77 18.20 -14.44
C PRO A 334 -5.90 18.36 -13.39
N TYR A 335 -6.77 17.36 -13.27
CA TYR A 335 -7.95 17.31 -12.40
C TYR A 335 -8.99 18.38 -12.78
N PRO A 336 -9.85 18.11 -13.79
CA PRO A 336 -10.72 19.13 -14.38
C PRO A 336 -11.55 19.95 -13.38
N SER A 337 -12.21 19.34 -12.39
CA SER A 337 -12.90 20.11 -11.35
C SER A 337 -11.94 20.65 -10.29
N PHE A 338 -11.14 19.80 -9.65
CA PHE A 338 -10.30 20.20 -8.51
C PHE A 338 -9.17 21.18 -8.89
N GLY A 339 -8.38 20.85 -9.89
CA GLY A 339 -7.21 21.62 -10.30
C GLY A 339 -7.53 22.79 -11.22
N GLN A 340 -8.63 22.74 -11.99
CA GLN A 340 -8.99 23.79 -12.95
C GLN A 340 -10.29 24.54 -12.62
N GLY A 341 -11.08 24.09 -11.66
CA GLY A 341 -12.40 24.68 -11.37
C GLY A 341 -13.38 24.57 -12.55
N SER A 342 -13.24 23.55 -13.40
CA SER A 342 -13.96 23.43 -14.66
C SER A 342 -15.13 22.45 -14.58
N TYR A 343 -16.07 22.61 -15.51
CA TYR A 343 -17.20 21.70 -15.74
C TYR A 343 -16.97 20.79 -16.96
N LEU A 344 -15.72 20.62 -17.41
CA LEU A 344 -15.41 19.92 -18.67
C LEU A 344 -15.95 18.47 -18.69
N CYS A 345 -15.79 17.73 -17.59
CA CYS A 345 -16.28 16.36 -17.52
C CYS A 345 -17.81 16.30 -17.42
N VAL A 346 -18.45 17.33 -16.87
CA VAL A 346 -19.92 17.45 -16.87
C VAL A 346 -20.47 17.59 -18.29
N GLN A 347 -19.79 18.40 -19.12
CA GLN A 347 -20.10 18.51 -20.54
C GLN A 347 -19.84 17.21 -21.29
N ALA A 348 -18.75 16.50 -20.98
CA ALA A 348 -18.37 15.25 -21.63
C ALA A 348 -19.43 14.14 -21.45
N VAL A 349 -20.17 14.16 -20.33
CA VAL A 349 -21.29 13.23 -20.08
C VAL A 349 -22.66 13.81 -20.45
N GLY A 350 -22.69 14.97 -21.10
CA GLY A 350 -23.89 15.54 -21.70
C GLY A 350 -24.91 16.12 -20.72
N LEU A 351 -24.50 16.43 -19.48
CA LEU A 351 -25.39 17.05 -18.51
C LEU A 351 -25.56 18.56 -18.75
N ASN A 352 -26.73 19.07 -18.41
CA ASN A 352 -27.00 20.51 -18.43
C ASN A 352 -26.20 21.21 -17.32
N LEU A 353 -25.34 22.15 -17.70
CA LEU A 353 -24.48 22.86 -16.75
C LEU A 353 -25.24 23.70 -15.74
N LEU A 354 -26.35 24.34 -16.13
CA LEU A 354 -27.15 25.15 -15.22
C LEU A 354 -27.78 24.29 -14.12
N ASP A 355 -28.25 23.10 -14.47
CA ASP A 355 -28.86 22.19 -13.50
C ASP A 355 -27.83 21.63 -12.50
N VAL A 356 -26.58 21.45 -12.95
CA VAL A 356 -25.47 20.97 -12.11
C VAL A 356 -24.95 22.10 -11.23
N ASP A 357 -24.70 23.28 -11.80
CA ASP A 357 -24.26 24.46 -11.05
C ASP A 357 -25.28 24.87 -9.99
N TYR A 358 -26.58 24.81 -10.33
CA TYR A 358 -27.65 25.02 -9.35
C TYR A 358 -27.59 24.02 -8.20
N CYS A 359 -27.31 22.74 -8.46
CA CYS A 359 -27.10 21.74 -7.41
C CYS A 359 -25.87 22.06 -6.57
N VAL A 360 -24.74 22.47 -7.16
CA VAL A 360 -23.54 22.79 -6.38
C VAL A 360 -23.74 24.02 -5.47
N ALA A 361 -24.45 25.04 -5.98
CA ALA A 361 -24.79 26.25 -5.23
C ALA A 361 -25.89 26.01 -4.19
N ASN A 362 -26.82 25.10 -4.48
CA ASN A 362 -27.95 24.73 -3.62
C ASN A 362 -27.94 23.21 -3.42
N PRO A 363 -26.98 22.67 -2.66
CA PRO A 363 -26.76 21.21 -2.54
C PRO A 363 -27.99 20.43 -2.07
N GLY A 364 -28.97 21.12 -1.49
CA GLY A 364 -30.00 20.51 -0.66
C GLY A 364 -29.36 19.92 0.60
N ASP A 365 -30.11 19.83 1.68
CA ASP A 365 -29.58 19.31 2.96
C ASP A 365 -29.31 17.78 2.95
N ASP A 366 -29.39 17.13 1.79
CA ASP A 366 -29.45 15.66 1.64
C ASP A 366 -28.19 15.02 1.03
N LEU A 367 -27.57 15.59 -0.02
CA LEU A 367 -26.44 14.93 -0.72
C LEU A 367 -25.14 14.92 0.10
N ASP A 368 -24.80 16.06 0.71
CA ASP A 368 -23.62 16.18 1.57
C ASP A 368 -23.77 15.30 2.83
N ARG A 369 -24.97 15.27 3.41
CA ARG A 369 -25.28 14.44 4.58
C ARG A 369 -25.23 12.95 4.24
N ALA A 370 -25.80 12.54 3.11
CA ALA A 370 -25.76 11.16 2.65
C ALA A 370 -24.31 10.69 2.41
N ALA A 371 -23.49 11.52 1.75
CA ALA A 371 -22.09 11.21 1.52
C ALA A 371 -21.29 11.14 2.83
N TYR A 372 -21.52 12.07 3.76
CA TYR A 372 -20.94 12.00 5.10
C TYR A 372 -21.29 10.70 5.82
N THR A 373 -22.58 10.34 5.85
CA THR A 373 -23.04 9.10 6.49
C THR A 373 -22.43 7.86 5.83
N ALA A 374 -22.37 7.81 4.50
CA ALA A 374 -21.77 6.71 3.76
C ALA A 374 -20.25 6.60 3.98
N ALA A 375 -19.56 7.73 4.15
CA ALA A 375 -18.11 7.75 4.35
C ALA A 375 -17.66 7.54 5.80
N SER A 376 -18.50 7.89 6.79
CA SER A 376 -18.11 7.97 8.19
C SER A 376 -17.48 6.67 8.74
N GLU A 377 -18.16 5.54 8.60
CA GLU A 377 -17.67 4.27 9.17
C GLU A 377 -16.53 3.65 8.34
N PRO A 378 -16.61 3.57 6.98
CA PRO A 378 -15.48 3.11 6.18
C PRO A 378 -14.21 3.94 6.41
N MET A 379 -14.31 5.27 6.45
CA MET A 379 -13.14 6.13 6.67
C MET A 379 -12.53 5.95 8.05
N LYS A 380 -13.35 5.72 9.08
CA LYS A 380 -12.87 5.47 10.45
C LYS A 380 -12.05 4.18 10.55
N GLN A 381 -12.46 3.13 9.85
CA GLN A 381 -11.82 1.81 9.90
C GLN A 381 -10.66 1.68 8.93
N LEU A 382 -10.80 2.17 7.69
CA LEU A 382 -9.82 1.99 6.62
C LEU A 382 -8.79 3.13 6.56
N GLN A 383 -9.16 4.33 7.02
CA GLN A 383 -8.28 5.49 7.20
C GLN A 383 -7.44 5.90 5.97
N PHE A 384 -7.93 5.56 4.77
CA PHE A 384 -7.24 5.77 3.50
C PHE A 384 -8.19 6.25 2.41
N ILE A 385 -7.65 7.01 1.44
CA ILE A 385 -8.36 7.43 0.23
C ILE A 385 -7.52 7.02 -0.97
N PRO A 386 -8.08 6.23 -1.92
CA PRO A 386 -9.45 5.75 -1.91
C PRO A 386 -9.68 4.63 -0.90
N TYR A 387 -10.84 4.59 -0.26
CA TYR A 387 -11.28 3.38 0.42
C TYR A 387 -12.14 2.52 -0.51
N ILE A 388 -12.14 1.21 -0.30
CA ILE A 388 -12.89 0.25 -1.11
C ILE A 388 -13.67 -0.66 -0.17
N VAL A 389 -14.98 -0.73 -0.38
CA VAL A 389 -15.90 -1.59 0.37
C VAL A 389 -16.60 -2.51 -0.61
N PHE A 390 -16.67 -3.80 -0.28
CA PHE A 390 -17.31 -4.80 -1.14
C PHE A 390 -18.61 -5.27 -0.51
N ASN A 391 -19.70 -5.31 -1.29
CA ASN A 391 -21.01 -5.80 -0.86
C ASN A 391 -21.48 -5.18 0.47
N ASP A 392 -21.22 -3.88 0.66
CA ASP A 392 -21.54 -3.12 1.87
C ASP A 392 -20.90 -3.67 3.17
N GLN A 393 -19.87 -4.53 3.06
CA GLN A 393 -19.10 -5.05 4.18
C GLN A 393 -17.72 -4.39 4.25
N ILE A 394 -17.46 -3.68 5.34
CA ILE A 394 -16.13 -3.11 5.60
C ILE A 394 -15.21 -4.26 6.02
N ASN A 395 -14.21 -4.53 5.18
CA ASN A 395 -13.21 -5.56 5.43
C ASN A 395 -11.84 -4.99 5.04
N VAL A 396 -10.95 -4.89 6.02
CA VAL A 396 -9.62 -4.29 5.86
C VAL A 396 -8.78 -5.08 4.86
N GLU A 397 -8.81 -6.41 4.94
CA GLU A 397 -8.03 -7.27 4.04
C GLU A 397 -8.52 -7.15 2.59
N LEU A 398 -9.83 -7.22 2.37
CA LEU A 398 -10.39 -7.05 1.02
C LEU A 398 -10.14 -5.63 0.48
N HIS A 399 -10.20 -4.62 1.33
CA HIS A 399 -9.86 -3.25 0.98
C HIS A 399 -8.41 -3.14 0.47
N GLU A 400 -7.45 -3.65 1.23
CA GLU A 400 -6.02 -3.63 0.87
C GLU A 400 -5.76 -4.41 -0.42
N GLN A 401 -6.37 -5.60 -0.56
CA GLN A 401 -6.28 -6.38 -1.80
C GLN A 401 -6.91 -5.65 -2.99
N GLY A 402 -8.05 -4.99 -2.79
CA GLY A 402 -8.72 -4.19 -3.81
C GLY A 402 -7.87 -3.01 -4.29
N LEU A 403 -7.06 -2.40 -3.42
CA LEU A 403 -6.18 -1.29 -3.82
C LEU A 403 -5.06 -1.71 -4.78
N ILE A 404 -4.62 -2.97 -4.71
CA ILE A 404 -3.41 -3.43 -5.38
C ILE A 404 -3.66 -4.45 -6.50
N ARG A 405 -4.78 -5.18 -6.45
CA ARG A 405 -5.08 -6.29 -7.36
C ARG A 405 -6.58 -6.46 -7.65
N LEU A 406 -7.33 -5.37 -7.77
CA LEU A 406 -8.79 -5.39 -7.94
C LEU A 406 -9.29 -6.34 -9.05
N PRO A 407 -8.70 -6.36 -10.27
CA PRO A 407 -9.16 -7.26 -11.33
C PRO A 407 -9.05 -8.73 -10.93
N ASN A 408 -7.93 -9.11 -10.31
CA ASN A 408 -7.68 -10.48 -9.85
C ASN A 408 -8.63 -10.88 -8.72
N LEU A 409 -8.84 -9.98 -7.76
CA LEU A 409 -9.75 -10.21 -6.64
C LEU A 409 -11.20 -10.45 -7.10
N ILE A 410 -11.67 -9.62 -8.04
CA ILE A 410 -12.98 -9.77 -8.66
C ILE A 410 -13.05 -11.08 -9.45
N CYS A 411 -12.03 -11.39 -10.25
CA CYS A 411 -12.04 -12.61 -11.03
C CYS A 411 -12.11 -13.87 -10.18
N SER A 412 -11.33 -13.94 -9.10
CA SER A 412 -11.38 -15.07 -8.17
C SER A 412 -12.79 -15.25 -7.61
N ALA A 413 -13.41 -14.18 -7.11
CA ALA A 413 -14.78 -14.21 -6.59
C ALA A 413 -15.80 -14.66 -7.64
N LEU A 414 -15.68 -14.17 -8.89
CA LEU A 414 -16.58 -14.58 -9.97
C LEU A 414 -16.36 -16.04 -10.37
N SER A 415 -15.11 -16.51 -10.41
CA SER A 415 -14.78 -17.88 -10.82
C SER A 415 -15.26 -18.95 -9.85
N GLU A 416 -15.45 -18.59 -8.58
CA GLU A 416 -16.02 -19.46 -7.56
C GLU A 416 -17.56 -19.54 -7.66
N ASP A 417 -18.20 -18.56 -8.30
CA ASP A 417 -19.65 -18.54 -8.52
C ASP A 417 -20.01 -19.12 -9.89
N SER A 418 -20.49 -20.36 -9.87
CA SER A 418 -20.94 -21.10 -11.06
C SER A 418 -22.01 -20.36 -11.90
N THR A 419 -22.75 -19.41 -11.33
CA THR A 419 -23.77 -18.64 -12.05
C THR A 419 -23.19 -17.56 -12.95
N THR A 420 -21.93 -17.16 -12.74
CA THR A 420 -21.27 -16.11 -13.54
C THR A 420 -20.73 -16.64 -14.87
N GLY A 421 -20.44 -17.95 -14.95
CA GLY A 421 -19.80 -18.58 -16.10
C GLY A 421 -18.32 -18.20 -16.30
N VAL A 422 -17.72 -17.43 -15.38
CA VAL A 422 -16.29 -17.11 -15.39
C VAL A 422 -15.53 -18.36 -14.92
N THR A 423 -14.61 -18.86 -15.73
CA THR A 423 -13.88 -20.12 -15.46
C THR A 423 -12.37 -19.98 -15.54
N SER A 424 -11.87 -18.83 -16.00
CA SER A 424 -10.44 -18.54 -16.09
C SER A 424 -10.19 -17.05 -15.87
N CYS A 425 -9.16 -16.74 -15.09
CA CYS A 425 -8.69 -15.39 -14.83
C CYS A 425 -7.48 -15.10 -15.72
N TYR A 426 -7.54 -14.00 -16.45
CA TYR A 426 -6.42 -13.52 -17.26
C TYR A 426 -5.79 -12.34 -16.51
N ILE A 427 -4.48 -12.43 -16.30
CA ILE A 427 -3.65 -11.45 -15.58
C ILE A 427 -3.26 -10.32 -16.52
#